data_AF-A0A4R3L6S5-F1
#
_entry.id   AF-A0A4R3L6S5-F1
#
_cell.length_a   1.000
_cell.length_b   1.000
_cell.length_c   1.000
_cell.angle_alpha   90.00
_cell.angle_beta   90.00
_cell.angle_gamma   90.00
#
_symmetry.space_group_name_H-M   'P 1'
#
loop_
_entity.id
_entity.type
_entity.pdbx_description
1 polymer ?
#
loop_
_entity_poly.entity_id
_entity_poly.type
_entity_poly.pdbx_seq_one_letter_code
_entity_poly.pdbx_strand_id
1 'polypeptide(L)'
;MEESRLATLRKKQILYSNILYIAYMGIIAGLIISQLSAPVLYGVLGGFFILLPLLLYFIKVNNPPLLLFPQMKEIFQYEKEKLGENWRRYYTSGFLMQAALGIFFIVQAFFRAGDGAFIEGIPMWYFIATPIVMLVVGNVNLRFHIRRMDGKSVEQLKEYAYDKMLFSTVFFSVALVFILVGAVIVKVFTSIQVQ
;
A
#
# COMPACT_ATOMS: atom_id res chain seq x y z
N MET A 1 12.24 22.85 12.84
CA MET A 1 11.12 23.50 12.11
C MET A 1 10.21 24.16 13.13
N GLU A 2 9.76 25.38 12.88
CA GLU A 2 8.82 26.08 13.78
C GLU A 2 7.47 25.33 13.87
N GLU A 3 6.90 25.22 15.07
CA GLU A 3 5.69 24.42 15.31
C GLU A 3 4.47 24.93 14.50
N SER A 4 4.35 26.25 14.36
CA SER A 4 3.30 26.92 13.57
C SER A 4 3.34 26.49 12.09
N ARG A 5 4.55 26.41 11.53
CA ARG A 5 4.82 25.94 10.17
C ARG A 5 4.51 24.47 10.03
N LEU A 6 4.97 23.64 10.97
CA LEU A 6 4.73 22.21 10.97
C LEU A 6 3.23 21.90 10.98
N ALA A 7 2.45 22.54 11.85
CA ALA A 7 1.00 22.36 11.92
C ALA A 7 0.30 22.71 10.60
N THR A 8 0.74 23.80 9.94
CA THR A 8 0.22 24.20 8.63
C THR A 8 0.54 23.15 7.55
N LEU A 9 1.77 22.63 7.55
CA LEU A 9 2.18 21.59 6.62
C LEU A 9 1.42 20.27 6.85
N ARG A 10 1.17 19.88 8.10
CA ARG A 10 0.36 18.67 8.42
C ARG A 10 -1.08 18.78 7.91
N LYS A 11 -1.72 19.94 8.02
CA LYS A 11 -3.06 20.17 7.43
C LYS A 11 -3.04 19.97 5.92
N LYS A 12 -2.01 20.51 5.24
CA LYS A 12 -1.83 20.34 3.79
C LYS A 12 -1.50 18.91 3.40
N GLN A 13 -0.72 18.18 4.20
CA GLN A 13 -0.44 16.76 3.98
C GLN A 13 -1.74 15.96 3.95
N ILE A 14 -2.65 16.19 4.90
CA ILE A 14 -3.98 15.55 4.93
C ILE A 14 -4.78 15.90 3.68
N LEU A 15 -4.80 17.18 3.29
CA LEU A 15 -5.50 17.62 2.07
C LEU A 15 -4.95 16.93 0.82
N TYR A 16 -3.63 16.98 0.60
CA TYR A 16 -2.97 16.39 -0.56
C TYR A 16 -3.11 14.87 -0.59
N SER A 17 -3.03 14.20 0.56
CA SER A 17 -3.30 12.76 0.65
C SER A 17 -4.73 12.43 0.22
N ASN A 18 -5.74 13.21 0.64
CA ASN A 18 -7.11 12.99 0.22
C ASN A 18 -7.33 13.26 -1.27
N ILE A 19 -6.70 14.29 -1.84
CA ILE A 19 -6.72 14.54 -3.29
C ILE A 19 -6.14 13.36 -4.05
N LEU A 20 -5.00 12.81 -3.59
CA LEU A 20 -4.40 11.61 -4.20
C LEU A 20 -5.32 10.39 -4.07
N TYR A 21 -5.99 10.19 -2.92
CA TYR A 21 -6.98 9.12 -2.78
C TYR A 21 -8.11 9.25 -3.80
N ILE A 22 -8.64 10.45 -4.01
CA ILE A 22 -9.67 10.70 -5.04
C ILE A 22 -9.15 10.39 -6.43
N ALA A 23 -7.91 10.78 -6.76
CA ALA A 23 -7.30 10.46 -8.04
C ALA A 23 -7.15 8.93 -8.24
N TYR A 24 -6.71 8.20 -7.22
CA TYR A 24 -6.62 6.73 -7.28
C TYR A 24 -7.99 6.06 -7.41
N MET A 25 -9.01 6.56 -6.72
CA MET A 25 -10.38 6.08 -6.89
C MET A 25 -10.87 6.29 -8.33
N GLY A 26 -10.57 7.44 -8.94
CA GLY A 26 -10.88 7.70 -10.34
C GLY A 26 -10.20 6.72 -11.31
N ILE A 27 -8.91 6.42 -11.08
CA ILE A 27 -8.18 5.43 -11.88
C ILE A 27 -8.80 4.04 -11.74
N ILE A 28 -9.07 3.60 -10.51
CA ILE A 28 -9.68 2.27 -10.25
C ILE A 28 -11.08 2.20 -10.88
N ALA A 29 -11.90 3.24 -10.74
CA ALA A 29 -13.22 3.32 -11.38
C ALA A 29 -13.11 3.23 -12.91
N GLY A 30 -12.13 3.90 -13.52
CA GLY A 30 -11.84 3.80 -14.95
C GLY A 30 -11.51 2.38 -15.39
N LEU A 31 -10.64 1.68 -14.63
CA LEU A 31 -10.27 0.27 -14.89
C LEU A 31 -11.46 -0.69 -14.75
N ILE A 32 -12.39 -0.38 -13.85
CA ILE A 32 -13.62 -1.16 -13.66
C ILE A 32 -14.58 -0.94 -14.85
N ILE A 33 -14.77 0.32 -15.25
CA ILE A 33 -15.67 0.69 -16.37
C ILE A 33 -15.15 0.12 -17.71
N SER A 34 -13.84 -0.04 -17.87
CA SER A 34 -13.25 -0.63 -19.08
C SER A 34 -13.49 -2.15 -19.23
N GLN A 35 -14.26 -2.77 -18.32
CA GLN A 35 -14.65 -4.19 -18.37
C GLN A 35 -13.48 -5.15 -18.57
N LEU A 36 -12.33 -4.84 -17.95
CA LEU A 36 -11.17 -5.71 -18.02
C LEU A 36 -11.50 -7.08 -17.41
N SER A 37 -10.98 -8.14 -18.05
CA SER A 37 -11.08 -9.47 -17.49
C SER A 37 -10.37 -9.52 -16.14
N ALA A 38 -10.88 -10.35 -15.23
CA ALA A 38 -10.29 -10.50 -13.90
C ALA A 38 -8.77 -10.79 -13.92
N PRO A 39 -8.23 -11.68 -14.77
CA PRO A 39 -6.80 -12.00 -14.78
C PRO A 39 -5.96 -10.77 -15.13
N VAL A 40 -6.42 -9.97 -16.11
CA VAL A 40 -5.74 -8.75 -16.54
C VAL A 40 -5.74 -7.72 -15.41
N LEU A 41 -6.88 -7.46 -14.77
CA LEU A 41 -6.95 -6.49 -13.68
C LEU A 41 -6.05 -6.88 -12.49
N TYR A 42 -6.12 -8.15 -12.06
CA TYR A 42 -5.26 -8.65 -10.99
C TYR A 42 -3.78 -8.62 -11.38
N GLY A 43 -3.44 -8.93 -12.64
CA GLY A 43 -2.06 -8.83 -13.15
C GLY A 43 -1.53 -7.40 -13.14
N VAL A 44 -2.34 -6.43 -13.59
CA VAL A 44 -1.99 -4.99 -13.56
C VAL A 44 -1.80 -4.50 -12.12
N LEU A 45 -2.72 -4.84 -11.21
CA LEU A 45 -2.59 -4.50 -9.80
C LEU A 45 -1.34 -5.14 -9.19
N GLY A 46 -1.10 -6.43 -9.45
CA GLY A 46 0.08 -7.13 -8.97
C GLY A 46 1.39 -6.50 -9.46
N GLY A 47 1.47 -6.19 -10.75
CA GLY A 47 2.61 -5.48 -11.34
C GLY A 47 2.81 -4.11 -10.69
N PHE A 48 1.75 -3.33 -10.52
CA PHE A 48 1.81 -2.02 -9.86
C PHE A 48 2.31 -2.14 -8.42
N PHE A 49 1.78 -3.07 -7.63
CA PHE A 49 2.17 -3.30 -6.23
C PHE A 49 3.54 -3.97 -6.06
N ILE A 50 4.20 -4.46 -7.12
CA ILE A 50 5.60 -4.92 -7.08
C ILE A 50 6.55 -3.82 -7.57
N LEU A 51 6.24 -3.24 -8.73
CA LEU A 51 7.09 -2.25 -9.39
C LEU A 51 7.15 -0.94 -8.62
N LEU A 52 6.01 -0.46 -8.10
CA LEU A 52 5.98 0.78 -7.34
C LEU A 52 6.87 0.67 -6.10
N PRO A 53 6.72 -0.32 -5.20
CA PRO A 53 7.63 -0.49 -4.06
C PRO A 53 9.09 -0.63 -4.44
N LEU A 54 9.43 -1.33 -5.53
CA LEU A 54 10.81 -1.44 -5.98
C LEU A 54 11.38 -0.05 -6.29
N LEU A 55 10.64 0.78 -7.01
CA LEU A 55 11.01 2.19 -7.21
C LEU A 55 11.10 2.93 -5.86
N LEU A 56 10.16 2.68 -4.95
CA LEU A 56 10.11 3.38 -3.65
C LEU A 56 11.22 2.95 -2.72
N TYR A 57 11.75 1.74 -2.85
CA TYR A 57 12.89 1.26 -2.09
C TYR A 57 14.15 2.07 -2.44
N PHE A 58 14.29 2.47 -3.70
CA PHE A 58 15.36 3.36 -4.13
C PHE A 58 15.13 4.80 -3.68
N ILE A 59 13.91 5.33 -3.80
CA ILE A 59 13.59 6.73 -3.44
C ILE A 59 13.47 6.91 -1.90
N LYS A 60 13.13 5.84 -1.17
CA LYS A 60 12.96 5.77 0.30
C LYS A 60 11.88 6.72 0.82
N VAL A 61 10.67 6.68 0.23
CA VAL A 61 9.53 7.57 0.56
C VAL A 61 8.25 6.74 0.73
N ASN A 62 7.38 7.07 1.69
CA ASN A 62 6.08 6.39 1.86
C ASN A 62 5.08 6.68 0.73
N ASN A 63 4.99 7.95 0.36
CA ASN A 63 4.02 8.48 -0.60
C ASN A 63 4.75 9.40 -1.61
N PRO A 64 5.50 8.82 -2.56
CA PRO A 64 6.24 9.60 -3.56
C PRO A 64 5.38 10.60 -4.34
N PRO A 65 4.10 10.31 -4.67
CA PRO A 65 3.25 11.28 -5.33
C PRO A 65 3.00 12.54 -4.49
N LEU A 66 3.15 12.49 -3.16
CA LEU A 66 3.11 13.70 -2.34
C LEU A 66 4.31 14.62 -2.60
N LEU A 67 5.46 14.09 -3.04
CA LEU A 67 6.65 14.89 -3.36
C LEU A 67 6.49 15.75 -4.61
N LEU A 68 5.45 15.51 -5.42
CA LEU A 68 5.05 16.43 -6.49
C LEU A 68 4.64 17.79 -5.94
N PHE A 69 4.16 17.85 -4.69
CA PHE A 69 3.84 19.10 -4.01
C PHE A 69 5.09 19.63 -3.29
N PRO A 70 5.63 20.82 -3.65
CA PRO A 70 6.90 21.32 -3.11
C PRO A 70 6.94 21.39 -1.58
N GLN A 71 5.81 21.73 -0.97
CA GLN A 71 5.67 21.89 0.49
C GLN A 71 5.80 20.56 1.25
N MET A 72 5.58 19.42 0.59
CA MET A 72 5.76 18.10 1.21
C MET A 72 7.24 17.69 1.29
N LYS A 73 8.13 18.34 0.53
CA LYS A 73 9.58 18.14 0.65
C LYS A 73 10.09 18.59 2.02
N GLU A 74 9.52 19.64 2.60
CA GLU A 74 9.84 20.12 3.95
C GLU A 74 9.47 19.07 5.01
N ILE A 75 8.27 18.49 4.93
CA ILE A 75 7.86 17.40 5.85
C ILE A 75 8.78 16.19 5.69
N PHE A 76 9.09 15.82 4.45
CA PHE A 76 9.96 14.70 4.16
C PHE A 76 11.36 14.88 4.76
N GLN A 77 11.96 16.07 4.62
CA GLN A 77 13.26 16.38 5.21
C GLN A 77 13.19 16.32 6.74
N TYR A 78 12.15 16.92 7.34
CA TYR A 78 11.93 16.87 8.78
C TYR A 78 11.84 15.42 9.32
N GLU A 79 11.03 14.57 8.70
CA GLU A 79 10.89 13.17 9.16
C GLU A 79 12.19 12.39 8.93
N LYS A 80 12.92 12.69 7.86
CA LYS A 80 14.21 12.07 7.53
C LYS A 80 15.28 12.42 8.54
N GLU A 81 15.40 13.67 8.91
CA GLU A 81 16.30 14.14 9.96
C GLU A 81 15.95 13.50 11.30
N LYS A 82 14.65 13.41 11.63
CA LYS A 82 14.20 12.84 12.90
C LYS A 82 14.47 11.35 13.05
N LEU A 83 14.31 10.57 11.97
CA LEU A 83 14.58 9.13 11.97
C LEU A 83 16.05 8.77 11.76
N GLY A 84 16.83 9.67 11.15
CA GLY A 84 18.25 9.48 10.86
C GLY A 84 18.53 8.15 10.15
N GLU A 85 19.42 7.35 10.73
CA GLU A 85 19.81 6.04 10.19
C GLU A 85 18.66 5.03 10.09
N ASN A 86 17.62 5.18 10.93
CA ASN A 86 16.47 4.29 10.95
C ASN A 86 15.47 4.59 9.84
N TRP A 87 15.66 5.68 9.07
CA TRP A 87 14.82 6.04 7.93
C TRP A 87 14.60 4.86 6.98
N ARG A 88 15.69 4.19 6.59
CA ARG A 88 15.62 3.05 5.67
C ARG A 88 14.77 1.92 6.24
N ARG A 89 15.02 1.52 7.50
CA ARG A 89 14.27 0.44 8.16
C ARG A 89 12.79 0.76 8.24
N TYR A 90 12.46 2.01 8.59
CA TYR A 90 11.09 2.46 8.72
C TYR A 90 10.29 2.32 7.41
N TYR A 91 10.88 2.62 6.24
CA TYR A 91 10.19 2.52 4.95
C TYR A 91 10.32 1.17 4.25
N THR A 92 11.39 0.39 4.50
CA THR A 92 11.48 -1.00 4.01
C THR A 92 10.31 -1.84 4.52
N SER A 93 9.83 -1.60 5.74
CA SER A 93 8.64 -2.29 6.26
C SER A 93 7.39 -2.08 5.38
N GLY A 94 7.23 -0.90 4.77
CA GLY A 94 6.14 -0.61 3.84
C GLY A 94 6.33 -1.29 2.48
N PHE A 95 7.57 -1.36 2.00
CA PHE A 95 7.93 -2.14 0.82
C PHE A 95 7.51 -3.60 0.96
N LEU A 96 7.84 -4.25 2.09
CA LEU A 96 7.49 -5.66 2.32
C LEU A 96 5.97 -5.88 2.28
N MET A 97 5.18 -5.00 2.89
CA MET A 97 3.71 -5.12 2.86
C MET A 97 3.15 -4.99 1.44
N GLN A 98 3.63 -4.02 0.67
CA GLN A 98 3.18 -3.84 -0.71
C GLN A 98 3.63 -4.99 -1.62
N ALA A 99 4.85 -5.50 -1.43
CA ALA A 99 5.35 -6.66 -2.16
C ALA A 99 4.50 -7.92 -1.90
N ALA A 100 4.11 -8.18 -0.63
CA ALA A 100 3.20 -9.29 -0.32
C ALA A 100 1.87 -9.17 -1.05
N LEU A 101 1.26 -7.97 -1.06
CA LEU A 101 0.01 -7.71 -1.80
C LEU A 101 0.20 -7.88 -3.31
N GLY A 102 1.33 -7.43 -3.85
CA GLY A 102 1.66 -7.60 -5.26
C GLY A 102 1.78 -9.08 -5.65
N ILE A 103 2.51 -9.87 -4.87
CA ILE A 103 2.63 -11.33 -5.08
C ILE A 103 1.26 -12.00 -4.98
N PHE A 104 0.44 -11.62 -3.99
CA PHE A 104 -0.92 -12.13 -3.86
C PHE A 104 -1.74 -11.88 -5.12
N PHE A 105 -1.74 -10.65 -5.66
CA PHE A 105 -2.50 -10.32 -6.86
C PHE A 105 -1.97 -11.04 -8.11
N ILE A 106 -0.66 -11.20 -8.27
CA ILE A 106 -0.08 -11.98 -9.37
C ILE A 106 -0.55 -13.43 -9.29
N VAL A 107 -0.51 -14.05 -8.10
CA VAL A 107 -1.00 -15.42 -7.90
C VAL A 107 -2.49 -15.51 -8.23
N GLN A 108 -3.32 -14.54 -7.79
CA GLN A 108 -4.74 -14.49 -8.15
C GLN A 108 -4.97 -14.37 -9.65
N ALA A 109 -4.14 -13.61 -10.36
CA ALA A 109 -4.21 -13.49 -11.81
C ALA A 109 -3.98 -14.83 -12.53
N PHE A 110 -3.08 -15.68 -12.01
CA PHE A 110 -2.83 -17.00 -12.58
C PHE A 110 -3.96 -18.01 -12.35
N PHE A 111 -4.64 -17.95 -11.20
CA PHE A 111 -5.66 -18.94 -10.84
C PHE A 111 -7.07 -18.57 -11.29
N ARG A 112 -7.34 -17.29 -11.52
CA ARG A 112 -8.58 -16.88 -12.16
C ARG A 112 -8.41 -17.13 -13.66
N ALA A 113 -8.82 -18.30 -14.14
CA ALA A 113 -8.95 -18.57 -15.56
C ALA A 113 -10.37 -18.20 -16.00
N GLY A 114 -10.51 -17.19 -16.85
CA GLY A 114 -11.80 -16.79 -17.38
C GLY A 114 -11.77 -15.41 -18.03
N ASP A 115 -12.51 -15.26 -19.13
CA ASP A 115 -12.63 -13.99 -19.87
C ASP A 115 -13.72 -13.06 -19.30
N GLY A 116 -14.44 -13.53 -18.27
CA GLY A 116 -15.45 -12.75 -17.58
C GLY A 116 -14.90 -11.44 -17.02
N ALA A 117 -15.72 -10.39 -17.11
CA ALA A 117 -15.36 -9.08 -16.59
C ALA A 117 -15.15 -9.18 -15.07
N PHE A 118 -14.16 -8.44 -14.54
CA PHE A 118 -13.84 -8.47 -13.10
C PHE A 118 -15.05 -8.22 -12.18
N ILE A 119 -15.99 -7.39 -12.64
CA ILE A 119 -17.18 -7.00 -11.89
C ILE A 119 -18.23 -8.12 -11.80
N GLU A 120 -18.13 -9.14 -12.65
CA GLU A 120 -19.14 -10.18 -12.74
C GLU A 120 -19.18 -10.99 -11.42
N GLY A 121 -20.38 -11.12 -10.86
CA GLY A 121 -20.59 -11.77 -9.56
C GLY A 121 -20.21 -10.92 -8.34
N ILE A 122 -19.72 -9.68 -8.51
CA ILE A 122 -19.43 -8.76 -7.40
C ILE A 122 -20.61 -7.80 -7.20
N PRO A 123 -21.22 -7.74 -6.01
CA PRO A 123 -22.30 -6.82 -5.73
C PRO A 123 -21.88 -5.34 -5.89
N MET A 124 -22.76 -4.52 -6.47
CA MET A 124 -22.45 -3.10 -6.74
C MET A 124 -22.05 -2.31 -5.49
N TRP A 125 -22.63 -2.62 -4.33
CA TRP A 125 -22.30 -1.96 -3.06
C TRP A 125 -20.83 -2.13 -2.67
N TYR A 126 -20.17 -3.21 -3.11
CA TYR A 126 -18.77 -3.46 -2.81
C TYR A 126 -17.85 -2.36 -3.36
N PHE A 127 -18.19 -1.82 -4.54
CA PHE A 127 -17.46 -0.75 -5.20
C PHE A 127 -17.66 0.63 -4.56
N ILE A 128 -18.67 0.77 -3.70
CA ILE A 128 -18.91 1.99 -2.91
C ILE A 128 -18.31 1.84 -1.51
N ALA A 129 -18.53 0.69 -0.87
CA ALA A 129 -18.05 0.41 0.47
C ALA A 129 -16.52 0.34 0.54
N THR A 130 -15.88 -0.34 -0.42
CA THR A 130 -14.41 -0.54 -0.40
C THR A 130 -13.66 0.80 -0.45
N PRO A 131 -13.95 1.74 -1.36
CA PRO A 131 -13.28 3.03 -1.36
C PRO A 131 -13.52 3.86 -0.09
N ILE A 132 -14.73 3.85 0.47
CA ILE A 132 -15.03 4.55 1.74
C ILE A 132 -14.18 3.98 2.87
N VAL A 133 -14.12 2.65 3.01
CA VAL A 133 -13.29 2.00 4.03
C VAL A 133 -11.83 2.33 3.82
N MET A 134 -11.32 2.28 2.59
CA MET A 134 -9.93 2.65 2.28
C MET A 134 -9.63 4.11 2.61
N LEU A 135 -10.55 5.04 2.35
CA LEU A 135 -10.40 6.45 2.69
C LEU A 135 -10.34 6.66 4.20
N VAL A 136 -11.22 5.99 4.96
CA VAL A 136 -11.21 6.04 6.44
C VAL A 136 -9.91 5.47 6.99
N VAL A 137 -9.53 4.26 6.58
CA VAL A 137 -8.30 3.60 7.02
C VAL A 137 -7.07 4.43 6.65
N GLY A 138 -7.03 5.00 5.44
CA GLY A 138 -5.96 5.87 4.97
C GLY A 138 -5.80 7.13 5.83
N ASN A 139 -6.91 7.83 6.11
CA ASN A 139 -6.89 9.00 6.98
C ASN A 139 -6.49 8.68 8.42
N VAL A 140 -6.98 7.57 8.96
CA VAL A 140 -6.61 7.09 10.30
C VAL A 140 -5.13 6.76 10.35
N ASN A 141 -4.60 6.04 9.36
CA ASN A 141 -3.18 5.71 9.23
C ASN A 141 -2.32 6.98 9.19
N LEU A 142 -2.71 7.96 8.37
CA LEU A 142 -2.01 9.24 8.27
C LEU A 142 -2.00 9.99 9.60
N ARG A 143 -3.13 10.04 10.31
CA ARG A 143 -3.20 10.68 11.63
C ARG A 143 -2.30 10.00 12.66
N PHE A 144 -2.28 8.68 12.70
CA PHE A 144 -1.37 7.94 13.58
C PHE A 144 0.10 8.15 13.21
N HIS A 145 0.40 8.22 11.91
CA HIS A 145 1.74 8.53 11.43
C HIS A 145 2.18 9.93 11.87
N ILE A 146 1.35 10.96 11.66
CA ILE A 146 1.63 12.34 12.10
C ILE A 146 1.83 12.39 13.62
N ARG A 147 0.90 11.82 14.40
CA ARG A 147 1.00 11.80 15.87
C ARG A 147 2.28 11.10 16.34
N ARG A 148 2.70 10.04 15.66
CA ARG A 148 3.93 9.32 15.97
C ARG A 148 5.17 10.13 15.62
N MET A 149 5.21 10.70 14.41
CA MET A 149 6.34 11.48 13.94
C MET A 149 6.52 12.76 14.75
N ASP A 150 5.44 13.43 15.14
CA ASP A 150 5.55 14.71 15.84
C ASP A 150 5.69 14.50 17.36
N GLY A 151 5.03 13.48 17.93
CA GLY A 151 4.93 13.29 19.38
C GLY A 151 5.93 12.34 20.05
N LYS A 152 6.71 11.54 19.30
CA LYS A 152 7.71 10.62 19.88
C LYS A 152 9.12 11.21 19.89
N SER A 153 9.94 10.77 20.85
CA SER A 153 11.39 11.02 20.85
C SER A 153 12.10 10.21 19.75
N VAL A 154 13.36 10.54 19.47
CA VAL A 154 14.17 9.86 18.46
C VAL A 154 14.39 8.39 18.85
N GLU A 155 14.65 8.11 20.11
CA GLU A 155 14.85 6.75 20.66
C GLU A 155 13.58 5.91 20.51
N GLN A 156 12.43 6.47 20.87
CA GLN A 156 11.14 5.79 20.73
C GLN A 156 10.77 5.52 19.25
N LEU A 157 11.21 6.40 18.34
CA LEU A 157 11.03 6.19 16.91
C LEU A 157 11.97 5.12 16.37
N LYS A 158 13.19 5.00 16.91
CA LYS A 158 14.16 3.95 16.57
C LYS A 158 13.62 2.57 16.96
N GLU A 159 13.17 2.39 18.20
CA GLU A 159 12.56 1.15 18.67
C GLU A 159 11.34 0.80 17.80
N TYR A 160 10.45 1.76 17.59
CA TYR A 160 9.29 1.55 16.74
C TYR A 160 9.65 1.16 15.30
N ALA A 161 10.70 1.75 14.71
CA ALA A 161 11.15 1.40 13.37
C ALA A 161 11.66 -0.05 13.30
N TYR A 162 12.32 -0.51 14.37
CA TYR A 162 12.75 -1.90 14.51
C TYR A 162 11.55 -2.84 14.63
N ASP A 163 10.62 -2.57 15.55
CA ASP A 163 9.42 -3.39 15.76
C ASP A 163 8.57 -3.47 14.50
N LYS A 164 8.38 -2.33 13.81
CA LYS A 164 7.64 -2.25 12.56
C LYS A 164 8.31 -3.10 11.48
N MET A 165 9.64 -3.05 11.38
CA MET A 165 10.39 -3.86 10.42
C MET A 165 10.27 -5.35 10.75
N LEU A 166 10.44 -5.73 12.01
CA LEU A 166 10.31 -7.12 12.47
C LEU A 166 8.91 -7.66 12.16
N PHE A 167 7.87 -6.92 12.55
CA PHE A 167 6.48 -7.26 12.24
C PHE A 167 6.28 -7.43 10.73
N SER A 168 6.73 -6.47 9.93
CA SER A 168 6.60 -6.54 8.48
C SER A 168 7.32 -7.74 7.86
N THR A 169 8.50 -8.09 8.36
CA THR A 169 9.23 -9.27 7.90
C THR A 169 8.49 -10.56 8.24
N VAL A 170 8.06 -10.71 9.50
CA VAL A 170 7.31 -11.90 9.95
C VAL A 170 6.01 -12.03 9.16
N PHE A 171 5.24 -10.95 9.05
CA PHE A 171 3.99 -10.93 8.30
C PHE A 171 4.22 -11.26 6.82
N PHE A 172 5.25 -10.69 6.18
CA PHE A 172 5.59 -11.01 4.79
C PHE A 172 5.91 -12.49 4.62
N SER A 173 6.75 -13.06 5.48
CA SER A 173 7.12 -14.47 5.43
C SER A 173 5.90 -15.38 5.60
N VAL A 174 5.06 -15.10 6.60
CA VAL A 174 3.84 -15.86 6.86
C VAL A 174 2.87 -15.75 5.69
N ALA A 175 2.59 -14.53 5.20
CA ALA A 175 1.73 -14.30 4.06
C ALA A 175 2.21 -15.05 2.82
N LEU A 176 3.52 -15.05 2.55
CA LEU A 176 4.10 -15.77 1.42
C LEU A 176 3.86 -17.28 1.53
N VAL A 177 4.06 -17.87 2.71
CA VAL A 177 3.76 -19.30 2.93
C VAL A 177 2.30 -19.60 2.66
N PHE A 178 1.37 -18.81 3.21
CA PHE A 178 -0.07 -19.01 2.97
C PHE A 178 -0.43 -18.87 1.49
N ILE A 179 0.13 -17.88 0.78
CA ILE A 179 -0.09 -17.69 -0.65
C ILE A 179 0.38 -18.92 -1.44
N LEU A 180 1.59 -19.41 -1.15
CA LEU A 180 2.16 -20.56 -1.85
C LEU A 180 1.42 -21.86 -1.56
N VAL A 181 1.09 -22.12 -0.28
CA VAL A 181 0.31 -23.29 0.12
C VAL A 181 -1.08 -23.25 -0.52
N GLY A 182 -1.76 -22.11 -0.47
CA GLY A 182 -3.06 -21.92 -1.13
C GLY A 182 -2.98 -22.16 -2.63
N ALA A 183 -1.95 -21.63 -3.29
CA ALA A 183 -1.70 -21.86 -4.72
C ALA A 183 -1.50 -23.36 -5.05
N VAL A 184 -0.70 -24.08 -4.26
CA VAL A 184 -0.48 -25.51 -4.44
C VAL A 184 -1.77 -26.29 -4.25
N ILE A 185 -2.53 -26.00 -3.18
CA ILE A 185 -3.82 -26.65 -2.90
C ILE A 185 -4.75 -26.45 -4.09
N VAL A 186 -4.97 -25.21 -4.54
CA VAL A 186 -5.86 -24.93 -5.68
C VAL A 186 -5.40 -25.70 -6.91
N LYS A 187 -4.11 -25.69 -7.23
CA LYS A 187 -3.56 -26.42 -8.39
C LYS A 187 -3.77 -27.94 -8.31
N VAL A 188 -3.61 -28.52 -7.13
CA VAL A 188 -3.86 -29.96 -6.92
C VAL A 188 -5.33 -30.28 -7.10
N PHE A 189 -6.23 -29.51 -6.47
CA PHE A 189 -7.67 -29.72 -6.60
C PHE A 189 -8.16 -29.57 -8.05
N THR A 190 -7.67 -28.57 -8.79
CA THR A 190 -8.04 -28.40 -10.20
C THR A 190 -7.48 -29.51 -11.08
N SER A 191 -6.30 -30.08 -10.76
CA SER A 191 -5.76 -31.22 -11.51
C SER A 191 -6.54 -32.52 -11.28
N ILE A 192 -7.11 -32.72 -10.09
CA ILE A 192 -7.92 -33.90 -9.75
C ILE A 192 -9.30 -33.84 -10.44
N GLN A 193 -9.90 -32.66 -10.56
CA GLN A 193 -11.21 -32.49 -11.22
C GLN A 193 -11.18 -32.63 -12.75
N VAL A 194 -9.98 -32.58 -13.35
CA VAL A 194 -9.80 -32.70 -14.82
C VAL A 194 -9.52 -34.16 -15.23
N GLN A 195 -9.35 -35.08 -14.28
CA GLN A 195 -9.28 -36.54 -14.51
C GLN A 195 -10.64 -37.20 -14.28
#